data_AF-A0A1M3BEY4-F1
#
_entry.id   AF-A0A1M3BEY4-F1
#
_cell.length_a   1.000
_cell.length_b   1.000
_cell.length_c   1.000
_cell.angle_alpha   90.00
_cell.angle_beta   90.00
_cell.angle_gamma   90.00
#
_symmetry.space_group_name_H-M   'P 1'
#
loop_
_entity.id
_entity.type
_entity.pdbx_description
1 polymer ?
#
loop_
_entity_poly.entity_id
_entity_poly.type
_entity_poly.pdbx_seq_one_letter_code
_entity_poly.pdbx_strand_id
1 'polypeptide(L)'
;MRDLGLLESGAPAALDRLSNLAARLLRVPIALVTLVGERDMIMLGQSGLDGELAARRELPLNRTFCSHAVAMRRTLVIPDTRREPLVRDNPSIEEHGVVAYAGVPLLLEDGEAAGALCAIDHDPREWTAEELAILDDLAATATEILNGRAALIHRGLHDRLTGLPNGELLVASCEGFIQDLGKGENVAVLCAGLDHFDVINQAFGSEKADRVLRAVSRRLVAAVRDTDVFGRLRGDVFAMVAPGIEDESEALTLAARVHRVLSDAPLDVDGEQLSVAATLGIAIGGGESNGADLVSDAANAMREAKRHQGRVRVAERGRAENAAAHLRMREALHVATRRDEIKAVFQPIVALESHRLAGYEALARWDSATIGPVPPDEFIPLAELTFDIIEIGELMIDRAAALAADLYGHLGEEVRVTLNASPVQLDRPGFAASVRAAFESYGLSGRSVGIEITEGTLLESGALERANLAELREFGVRVLLDDFGTGYSSFGYLRDFQIDTIKIDRSFVDRMLDDRHSAALIQAILAMARGMDMEVVAEGIETEEQAKLLRLLGCRYGQGFGLGRPVDARQALADGMASGFTS
;
A
#
# COMPACT_ATOMS: atom_id res chain seq x y z
N MET A 1 26.47 -6.49 -10.97
CA MET A 1 27.32 -7.52 -10.29
C MET A 1 26.88 -7.86 -8.88
N ARG A 2 26.47 -6.89 -8.04
CA ARG A 2 25.61 -7.18 -6.86
C ARG A 2 24.28 -7.82 -7.28
N ASP A 3 23.70 -7.34 -8.38
CA ASP A 3 22.42 -7.87 -8.92
C ASP A 3 22.47 -9.34 -9.40
N LEU A 4 23.67 -9.92 -9.56
CA LEU A 4 23.87 -11.31 -9.97
C LEU A 4 24.17 -12.24 -8.78
N GLY A 5 24.23 -11.74 -7.53
CA GLY A 5 24.48 -12.54 -6.32
C GLY A 5 25.82 -13.30 -6.29
N LEU A 6 26.75 -12.95 -7.19
CA LEU A 6 28.02 -13.66 -7.36
C LEU A 6 29.04 -13.38 -6.25
N LEU A 7 28.89 -12.25 -5.54
CA LEU A 7 29.81 -11.84 -4.46
C LEU A 7 29.45 -12.46 -3.10
N GLU A 8 28.17 -12.78 -2.86
CA GLU A 8 27.65 -13.25 -1.55
C GLU A 8 27.70 -14.78 -1.39
N SER A 9 27.72 -15.53 -2.50
CA SER A 9 27.81 -16.98 -2.46
C SER A 9 29.27 -17.41 -2.58
N GLY A 10 29.87 -17.85 -1.47
CA GLY A 10 31.29 -18.19 -1.35
C GLY A 10 31.97 -18.83 -2.58
N ALA A 11 33.28 -18.58 -2.67
CA ALA A 11 34.16 -19.07 -3.73
C ALA A 11 33.92 -20.56 -4.07
N PRO A 12 33.58 -20.90 -5.32
CA PRO A 12 33.34 -22.29 -5.67
C PRO A 12 34.69 -23.01 -5.70
N ALA A 13 34.76 -24.20 -5.09
CA ALA A 13 35.97 -25.02 -5.07
C ALA A 13 36.56 -25.31 -6.47
N ALA A 14 35.76 -25.15 -7.54
CA ALA A 14 36.22 -25.23 -8.93
C ALA A 14 37.19 -24.10 -9.33
N LEU A 15 36.99 -22.86 -8.84
CA LEU A 15 37.86 -21.73 -9.17
C LEU A 15 39.19 -21.79 -8.40
N ASP A 16 39.20 -22.33 -7.18
CA ASP A 16 40.45 -22.68 -6.48
C ASP A 16 41.24 -23.77 -7.23
N ARG A 17 40.56 -24.77 -7.80
CA ARG A 17 41.22 -25.78 -8.66
C ARG A 17 41.80 -25.17 -9.93
N LEU A 18 41.09 -24.24 -10.57
CA LEU A 18 41.61 -23.53 -11.75
C LEU A 18 42.83 -22.67 -11.40
N SER A 19 42.79 -21.96 -10.28
CA SER A 19 43.93 -21.17 -9.79
C SER A 19 45.15 -22.06 -9.54
N ASN A 20 44.95 -23.21 -8.90
CA ASN A 20 46.02 -24.19 -8.69
C ASN A 20 46.56 -24.79 -10.01
N LEU A 21 45.69 -24.98 -11.00
CA LEU A 21 46.09 -25.48 -12.32
C LEU A 21 46.90 -24.43 -13.08
N ALA A 22 46.46 -23.17 -13.08
CA ALA A 22 47.18 -22.04 -13.66
C ALA A 22 48.58 -21.91 -13.05
N ALA A 23 48.70 -21.90 -11.71
CA ALA A 23 49.98 -21.83 -11.02
C ALA A 23 50.95 -22.95 -11.43
N ARG A 24 50.45 -24.18 -11.57
CA ARG A 24 51.25 -25.35 -11.96
C ARG A 24 51.66 -25.35 -13.42
N LEU A 25 50.74 -25.05 -14.34
CA LEU A 25 51.00 -25.07 -15.78
C LEU A 25 51.96 -23.94 -16.18
N LEU A 26 51.75 -22.74 -15.61
CA LEU A 26 52.56 -21.57 -15.87
C LEU A 26 53.82 -21.52 -15.01
N ARG A 27 53.96 -22.41 -14.01
CA ARG A 27 55.09 -22.42 -13.06
C ARG A 27 55.30 -21.05 -12.42
N VAL A 28 54.22 -20.49 -11.90
CA VAL A 28 54.22 -19.22 -11.17
C VAL A 28 53.88 -19.48 -9.71
N PRO A 29 54.43 -18.69 -8.77
CA PRO A 29 54.15 -18.86 -7.35
C PRO A 29 52.69 -18.56 -7.03
N ILE A 30 52.06 -17.59 -7.71
CA ILE A 30 50.69 -17.14 -7.38
C ILE A 30 49.82 -17.13 -8.63
N ALA A 31 48.59 -17.64 -8.50
CA ALA A 31 47.55 -17.47 -9.50
C ALA A 31 46.18 -17.24 -8.83
N LEU A 32 45.40 -16.31 -9.38
CA LEU A 32 44.18 -15.81 -8.75
C LEU A 32 43.05 -15.71 -9.78
N VAL A 33 41.84 -16.14 -9.40
CA VAL A 33 40.60 -15.75 -10.09
C VAL A 33 39.96 -14.66 -9.25
N THR A 34 39.81 -13.46 -9.82
CA THR A 34 39.30 -12.29 -9.11
C THR A 34 38.03 -11.76 -9.76
N LEU A 35 37.13 -11.18 -8.97
CA LEU A 35 36.10 -10.23 -9.43
C LEU A 35 36.49 -8.82 -9.01
N VAL A 36 36.22 -7.84 -9.86
CA VAL A 36 36.52 -6.44 -9.59
C VAL A 36 35.22 -5.67 -9.41
N GLY A 37 34.98 -5.17 -8.20
CA GLY A 37 33.85 -4.29 -7.87
C GLY A 37 34.23 -2.81 -7.97
N GLU A 38 33.32 -1.92 -7.52
CA GLU A 38 33.53 -0.46 -7.58
C GLU A 38 34.55 0.06 -6.55
N ARG A 39 34.70 -0.62 -5.41
CA ARG A 39 35.55 -0.17 -4.28
C ARG A 39 36.63 -1.16 -3.90
N ASP A 40 36.42 -2.42 -4.24
CA ASP A 40 37.23 -3.56 -3.84
C ASP A 40 37.30 -4.62 -4.94
N MET A 41 38.23 -5.55 -4.75
CA MET A 41 38.41 -6.74 -5.55
C MET A 41 38.25 -7.96 -4.65
N ILE A 42 37.52 -8.96 -5.15
CA ILE A 42 37.22 -10.20 -4.42
C ILE A 42 37.96 -11.36 -5.08
N MET A 43 38.66 -12.16 -4.28
CA MET A 43 39.32 -13.39 -4.70
C MET A 43 38.37 -14.58 -4.63
N LEU A 44 37.88 -14.99 -5.81
CA LEU A 44 37.03 -16.17 -5.97
C LEU A 44 37.82 -17.48 -6.08
N GLY A 45 39.08 -17.41 -6.47
CA GLY A 45 39.99 -18.56 -6.50
C GLY A 45 41.40 -18.09 -6.19
N GLN A 46 42.13 -18.85 -5.39
CA GLN A 46 43.52 -18.52 -5.04
C GLN A 46 44.44 -19.73 -5.03
N SER A 47 45.70 -19.50 -5.40
CA SER A 47 46.80 -20.44 -5.26
C SER A 47 48.07 -19.67 -4.89
N GLY A 48 48.85 -20.23 -3.95
CA GLY A 48 50.16 -19.68 -3.56
C GLY A 48 50.14 -18.45 -2.67
N LEU A 49 48.97 -18.07 -2.12
CA LEU A 49 48.87 -17.04 -1.07
C LEU A 49 49.00 -17.70 0.31
N ASP A 50 49.74 -17.06 1.22
CA ASP A 50 49.94 -17.50 2.60
C ASP A 50 49.49 -16.43 3.63
N GLY A 51 49.30 -16.85 4.90
CA GLY A 51 49.10 -15.95 6.04
C GLY A 51 47.78 -15.16 6.03
N GLU A 52 47.82 -13.92 6.52
CA GLU A 52 46.63 -13.04 6.58
C GLU A 52 46.04 -12.75 5.19
N LEU A 53 46.86 -12.74 4.14
CA LEU A 53 46.41 -12.43 2.78
C LEU A 53 45.56 -13.57 2.20
N ALA A 54 45.94 -14.83 2.47
CA ALA A 54 45.13 -15.99 2.08
C ALA A 54 43.78 -16.04 2.81
N ALA A 55 43.73 -15.49 4.03
CA ALA A 55 42.52 -15.40 4.84
C ALA A 55 41.62 -14.22 4.42
N ARG A 56 42.20 -13.13 3.88
CA ARG A 56 41.47 -11.98 3.37
C ARG A 56 41.04 -12.22 1.93
N ARG A 57 39.75 -12.44 1.69
CA ARG A 57 39.21 -12.61 0.33
C ARG A 57 38.93 -11.30 -0.41
N GLU A 58 39.05 -10.16 0.26
CA GLU A 58 38.75 -8.83 -0.29
C GLU A 58 39.96 -7.90 -0.15
N LEU A 59 40.24 -7.12 -1.21
CA LEU A 59 41.34 -6.16 -1.25
C LEU A 59 40.88 -4.82 -1.84
N PRO A 60 41.32 -3.67 -1.29
CA PRO A 60 41.01 -2.36 -1.87
C PRO A 60 41.59 -2.20 -3.28
N LEU A 61 40.91 -1.50 -4.18
CA LEU A 61 41.32 -1.38 -5.59
C LEU A 61 42.73 -0.79 -5.80
N ASN A 62 43.21 0.08 -4.91
CA ASN A 62 44.56 0.64 -4.97
C ASN A 62 45.68 -0.39 -4.73
N ARG A 63 45.33 -1.64 -4.40
CA ARG A 63 46.23 -2.79 -4.21
C ARG A 63 46.01 -3.87 -5.27
N THR A 64 45.43 -3.50 -6.43
CA THR A 64 45.00 -4.48 -7.45
C THR A 64 45.58 -4.18 -8.83
N PHE A 65 46.04 -5.21 -9.53
CA PHE A 65 46.51 -5.12 -10.91
C PHE A 65 45.41 -5.53 -11.91
N CYS A 66 44.55 -6.46 -11.51
CA CYS A 66 43.44 -6.97 -12.33
C CYS A 66 42.40 -5.91 -12.68
N SER A 67 42.23 -4.88 -11.87
CA SER A 67 41.36 -3.74 -12.18
C SER A 67 41.77 -3.05 -13.49
N HIS A 68 43.06 -2.99 -13.81
CA HIS A 68 43.55 -2.45 -15.08
C HIS A 68 43.24 -3.38 -16.26
N ALA A 69 43.40 -4.70 -16.11
CA ALA A 69 43.03 -5.67 -17.14
C ALA A 69 41.53 -5.61 -17.46
N VAL A 70 40.69 -5.51 -16.42
CA VAL A 70 39.24 -5.33 -16.52
C VAL A 70 38.89 -4.02 -17.23
N ALA A 71 39.48 -2.90 -16.80
CA ALA A 71 39.20 -1.59 -17.38
C ALA A 71 39.60 -1.50 -18.87
N MET A 72 40.71 -2.16 -19.25
CA MET A 72 41.17 -2.17 -20.65
C MET A 72 40.47 -3.22 -21.53
N ARG A 73 39.73 -4.17 -20.93
CA ARG A 73 39.08 -5.30 -21.62
C ARG A 73 40.01 -6.08 -22.55
N ARG A 74 41.28 -6.22 -22.15
CA ARG A 74 42.31 -6.98 -22.87
C ARG A 74 43.33 -7.54 -21.89
N THR A 75 44.05 -8.57 -22.32
CA THR A 75 45.12 -9.17 -21.54
C THR A 75 46.19 -8.13 -21.18
N LEU A 76 46.46 -7.98 -19.89
CA LEU A 76 47.49 -7.10 -19.35
C LEU A 76 48.72 -7.93 -19.02
N VAL A 77 49.85 -7.59 -19.63
CA VAL A 77 51.13 -8.30 -19.46
C VAL A 77 52.16 -7.30 -19.00
N ILE A 78 52.75 -7.55 -17.84
CA ILE A 78 53.74 -6.69 -17.19
C ILE A 78 54.93 -7.57 -16.78
N PRO A 79 56.05 -7.51 -17.52
CA PRO A 79 57.24 -8.28 -17.20
C PRO A 79 57.93 -7.86 -15.89
N ASP A 80 57.85 -6.57 -15.55
CA ASP A 80 58.40 -6.01 -14.30
C ASP A 80 57.54 -4.81 -13.84
N THR A 81 56.73 -5.02 -12.81
CA THR A 81 55.77 -4.04 -12.26
C THR A 81 56.46 -2.79 -11.72
N ARG A 82 57.70 -2.91 -11.24
CA ARG A 82 58.50 -1.79 -10.71
C ARG A 82 58.87 -0.77 -11.80
N ARG A 83 58.78 -1.18 -13.07
CA ARG A 83 59.14 -0.37 -14.24
C ARG A 83 57.91 0.11 -15.01
N GLU A 84 56.72 -0.36 -14.67
CA GLU A 84 55.48 -0.06 -15.40
C GLU A 84 54.76 1.15 -14.79
N PRO A 85 54.70 2.30 -15.49
CA PRO A 85 54.07 3.51 -14.98
C PRO A 85 52.63 3.33 -14.50
N LEU A 86 51.87 2.38 -15.07
CA LEU A 86 50.49 2.10 -14.67
C LEU A 86 50.37 1.59 -13.22
N VAL A 87 51.37 0.89 -12.71
CA VAL A 87 51.25 0.13 -11.44
C VAL A 87 52.47 0.23 -10.51
N ARG A 88 53.54 0.93 -10.91
CA ARG A 88 54.80 1.01 -10.14
C ARG A 88 54.67 1.53 -8.70
N ASP A 89 53.61 2.31 -8.43
CA ASP A 89 53.31 2.89 -7.12
C ASP A 89 52.34 2.01 -6.30
N ASN A 90 51.99 0.82 -6.79
CA ASN A 90 51.06 -0.11 -6.14
C ASN A 90 51.74 -0.81 -4.94
N PRO A 91 51.18 -0.72 -3.71
CA PRO A 91 51.78 -1.31 -2.51
C PRO A 91 52.02 -2.81 -2.59
N SER A 92 51.24 -3.54 -3.39
CA SER A 92 51.35 -5.00 -3.50
C SER A 92 52.66 -5.47 -4.15
N ILE A 93 53.42 -4.57 -4.81
CA ILE A 93 54.77 -4.87 -5.28
C ILE A 93 55.69 -5.22 -4.10
N GLU A 94 55.73 -4.36 -3.08
CA GLU A 94 56.59 -4.56 -1.90
C GLU A 94 55.96 -5.54 -0.90
N GLU A 95 54.64 -5.44 -0.69
CA GLU A 95 53.96 -6.20 0.36
C GLU A 95 53.68 -7.65 -0.02
N HIS A 96 53.50 -7.95 -1.31
CA HIS A 96 53.07 -9.27 -1.79
C HIS A 96 53.99 -9.81 -2.90
N GLY A 97 55.09 -9.11 -3.20
CA GLY A 97 56.07 -9.53 -4.18
C GLY A 97 55.49 -9.66 -5.59
N VAL A 98 54.54 -8.82 -5.99
CA VAL A 98 53.96 -8.86 -7.34
C VAL A 98 54.93 -8.19 -8.32
N VAL A 99 55.94 -8.93 -8.80
CA VAL A 99 57.01 -8.38 -9.66
C VAL A 99 56.72 -8.59 -11.14
N ALA A 100 56.18 -9.73 -11.54
CA ALA A 100 55.65 -9.93 -12.88
C ALA A 100 54.16 -10.28 -12.82
N TYR A 101 53.39 -9.81 -13.79
CA TYR A 101 51.94 -9.98 -13.82
C TYR A 101 51.44 -10.26 -15.23
N ALA A 102 50.61 -11.28 -15.39
CA ALA A 102 49.76 -11.48 -16.56
C ALA A 102 48.32 -11.67 -16.11
N GLY A 103 47.39 -10.90 -16.66
CA GLY A 103 45.97 -10.96 -16.32
C GLY A 103 45.09 -10.99 -17.56
N VAL A 104 44.29 -12.05 -17.72
CA VAL A 104 43.29 -12.17 -18.78
C VAL A 104 41.93 -11.78 -18.21
N PRO A 105 41.20 -10.83 -18.82
CA PRO A 105 39.87 -10.43 -18.34
C PRO A 105 38.85 -11.56 -18.52
N LEU A 106 37.97 -11.73 -17.54
CA LEU A 106 36.85 -12.66 -17.58
C LEU A 106 35.64 -11.95 -18.19
N LEU A 107 35.35 -12.21 -19.46
CA LEU A 107 34.29 -11.55 -20.21
C LEU A 107 32.98 -12.34 -20.11
N LEU A 108 31.98 -11.80 -19.43
CA LEU A 108 30.66 -12.42 -19.32
C LEU A 108 29.90 -12.40 -20.66
N GLU A 109 28.79 -13.15 -20.76
CA GLU A 109 27.99 -13.25 -22.00
C GLU A 109 27.44 -11.91 -22.52
N ASP A 110 27.23 -10.93 -21.63
CA ASP A 110 26.82 -9.56 -21.97
C ASP A 110 27.97 -8.67 -22.48
N GLY A 111 29.20 -9.20 -22.48
CA GLY A 111 30.41 -8.49 -22.89
C GLY A 111 31.05 -7.62 -21.79
N GLU A 112 30.56 -7.67 -20.55
CA GLU A 112 31.21 -7.03 -19.42
C GLU A 112 32.44 -7.84 -18.94
N ALA A 113 33.52 -7.13 -18.61
CA ALA A 113 34.68 -7.73 -17.96
C ALA A 113 34.43 -7.76 -16.44
N ALA A 114 34.16 -8.94 -15.88
CA ALA A 114 33.79 -9.09 -14.48
C ALA A 114 34.98 -9.15 -13.51
N GLY A 115 36.16 -9.45 -14.06
CA GLY A 115 37.30 -9.82 -13.27
C GLY A 115 38.45 -10.28 -14.14
N ALA A 116 39.41 -10.98 -13.55
CA ALA A 116 40.54 -11.52 -14.30
C ALA A 116 41.02 -12.84 -13.70
N LEU A 117 41.50 -13.74 -14.57
CA LEU A 117 42.41 -14.80 -14.16
C LEU A 117 43.83 -14.26 -14.29
N CYS A 118 44.57 -14.28 -13.18
CA CYS A 118 45.88 -13.66 -13.06
C CYS A 118 46.95 -14.68 -12.72
N ALA A 119 48.14 -14.50 -13.30
CA ALA A 119 49.37 -15.19 -12.96
C ALA A 119 50.39 -14.16 -12.47
N ILE A 120 51.03 -14.44 -11.33
CA ILE A 120 51.92 -13.51 -10.63
C ILE A 120 53.24 -14.21 -10.31
N ASP A 121 54.34 -13.53 -10.58
CA ASP A 121 55.69 -13.99 -10.25
C ASP A 121 56.42 -13.00 -9.33
N HIS A 122 57.32 -13.54 -8.49
CA HIS A 122 58.15 -12.76 -7.58
C HIS A 122 59.43 -12.23 -8.23
N ASP A 123 59.74 -12.72 -9.43
CA ASP A 123 60.85 -12.27 -10.25
C ASP A 123 60.36 -11.70 -11.59
N PRO A 124 61.15 -10.82 -12.24
CA PRO A 124 60.82 -10.35 -13.59
C PRO A 124 60.69 -11.52 -14.56
N ARG A 125 59.65 -11.48 -15.39
CA ARG A 125 59.32 -12.59 -16.29
C ARG A 125 58.87 -12.11 -17.65
N GLU A 126 59.49 -12.66 -18.70
CA GLU A 126 58.92 -12.57 -20.05
C GLU A 126 57.87 -13.66 -20.23
N TRP A 127 56.66 -13.26 -20.61
CA TRP A 127 55.54 -14.16 -20.84
C TRP A 127 55.52 -14.62 -22.29
N THR A 128 55.64 -15.91 -22.52
CA THR A 128 55.61 -16.52 -23.85
C THR A 128 54.18 -16.55 -24.41
N ALA A 129 54.05 -16.65 -25.73
CA ALA A 129 52.75 -16.81 -26.38
C ALA A 129 52.00 -18.08 -25.91
N GLU A 130 52.73 -19.16 -25.61
CA GLU A 130 52.16 -20.41 -25.10
C GLU A 130 51.60 -20.25 -23.68
N GLU A 131 52.33 -19.56 -22.79
CA GLU A 131 51.86 -19.26 -21.43
C GLU A 131 50.61 -18.36 -21.45
N LEU A 132 50.59 -17.35 -22.32
CA LEU A 132 49.42 -16.48 -22.46
C LEU A 132 48.22 -17.23 -23.04
N ALA A 133 48.43 -18.16 -23.98
CA ALA A 133 47.36 -19.01 -24.50
C ALA A 133 46.79 -19.95 -23.41
N ILE A 134 47.64 -20.55 -22.58
CA ILE A 134 47.19 -21.37 -21.43
C ILE A 134 46.35 -20.52 -20.47
N LEU A 135 46.81 -19.31 -20.16
CA LEU A 135 46.09 -18.41 -19.26
C LEU A 135 44.74 -18.00 -19.85
N ASP A 136 44.66 -17.78 -21.17
CA ASP A 136 43.43 -17.44 -21.90
C ASP A 136 42.41 -18.59 -21.88
N ASP A 137 42.83 -19.83 -22.17
CA ASP A 137 41.97 -21.02 -22.12
C ASP A 137 41.39 -21.27 -20.71
N LEU A 138 42.21 -21.08 -19.68
CA LEU A 138 41.77 -21.20 -18.29
C LEU A 138 40.84 -20.05 -17.88
N ALA A 139 41.06 -18.84 -18.41
CA ALA A 139 40.18 -17.70 -18.20
C ALA A 139 38.82 -17.91 -18.87
N ALA A 140 38.78 -18.50 -20.07
CA ALA A 140 37.55 -18.93 -20.73
C ALA A 140 36.79 -19.96 -19.88
N THR A 141 37.49 -20.96 -19.33
CA THR A 141 36.88 -21.95 -18.43
C THR A 141 36.33 -21.31 -17.15
N ALA A 142 37.07 -20.38 -16.54
CA ALA A 142 36.59 -19.63 -15.38
C ALA A 142 35.34 -18.80 -15.72
N THR A 143 35.33 -18.19 -16.91
CA THR A 143 34.19 -17.43 -17.44
C THR A 143 32.95 -18.30 -17.62
N GLU A 144 33.08 -19.52 -18.18
CA GLU A 144 31.96 -20.47 -18.30
C GLU A 144 31.36 -20.85 -16.93
N ILE A 145 32.21 -21.07 -15.92
CA ILE A 145 31.76 -21.35 -14.54
C ILE A 145 31.00 -20.15 -13.97
N LEU A 146 31.50 -18.92 -14.19
CA LEU A 146 30.86 -17.70 -13.72
C LEU A 146 29.52 -17.45 -14.43
N ASN A 147 29.45 -17.62 -15.75
CA ASN A 147 28.21 -17.53 -16.53
C ASN A 147 27.19 -18.59 -16.07
N GLY A 148 27.62 -19.83 -15.84
CA GLY A 148 26.77 -20.89 -15.31
C GLY A 148 26.20 -20.56 -13.93
N ARG A 149 27.02 -19.99 -13.03
CA ARG A 149 26.54 -19.53 -11.72
C ARG A 149 25.60 -18.33 -11.84
N ALA A 150 25.94 -17.34 -12.65
CA ALA A 150 25.10 -16.18 -12.91
C ALA A 150 23.73 -16.63 -13.44
N ALA A 151 23.69 -17.57 -14.38
CA ALA A 151 22.45 -18.14 -14.89
C ALA A 151 21.66 -18.93 -13.84
N LEU A 152 22.33 -19.67 -12.94
CA LEU A 152 21.66 -20.38 -11.84
C LEU A 152 21.06 -19.41 -10.81
N ILE A 153 21.81 -18.38 -10.44
CA ILE A 153 21.34 -17.34 -9.51
C ILE A 153 20.20 -16.56 -10.15
N HIS A 154 20.36 -16.14 -11.42
CA HIS A 154 19.30 -15.50 -12.19
C HIS A 154 18.03 -16.36 -12.26
N ARG A 155 18.13 -17.68 -12.53
CA ARG A 155 16.99 -18.61 -12.49
C ARG A 155 16.39 -18.80 -11.10
N GLY A 156 17.18 -18.62 -10.05
CA GLY A 156 16.71 -18.66 -8.66
C GLY A 156 15.99 -17.38 -8.24
N LEU A 157 16.35 -16.25 -8.85
CA LEU A 157 15.87 -14.91 -8.50
C LEU A 157 14.81 -14.34 -9.47
N HIS A 158 14.45 -15.07 -10.53
CA HIS A 158 13.44 -14.66 -11.51
C HIS A 158 12.29 -15.67 -11.60
N ASP A 159 11.08 -15.17 -11.81
CA ASP A 159 9.87 -15.96 -12.03
C ASP A 159 9.93 -16.66 -13.40
N ARG A 160 9.79 -17.99 -13.40
CA ARG A 160 9.93 -18.81 -14.62
C ARG A 160 8.88 -18.53 -15.69
N LEU A 161 7.71 -18.02 -15.31
CA LEU A 161 6.62 -17.78 -16.26
C LEU A 161 6.81 -16.46 -17.01
N THR A 162 7.16 -15.41 -16.27
CA THR A 162 7.19 -14.02 -16.74
C THR A 162 8.59 -13.51 -17.04
N GLY A 163 9.63 -14.14 -16.49
CA GLY A 163 11.03 -13.71 -16.59
C GLY A 163 11.35 -12.48 -15.73
N LEU A 164 10.39 -11.99 -14.94
CA LEU A 164 10.58 -10.86 -14.03
C LEU A 164 11.30 -11.29 -12.74
N PRO A 165 11.91 -10.35 -11.99
CA PRO A 165 12.30 -10.55 -10.60
C PRO A 165 11.23 -11.27 -9.79
N ASN A 166 11.64 -12.24 -8.98
CA ASN A 166 10.74 -12.95 -8.06
C ASN A 166 10.70 -12.27 -6.68
N GLY A 167 9.95 -12.87 -5.74
CA GLY A 167 9.83 -12.35 -4.38
C GLY A 167 11.16 -12.16 -3.64
N GLU A 168 12.14 -13.06 -3.84
CA GLU A 168 13.44 -12.95 -3.18
C GLU A 168 14.24 -11.76 -3.71
N LEU A 169 14.28 -11.58 -5.04
CA LEU A 169 14.98 -10.44 -5.65
C LEU A 169 14.30 -9.10 -5.30
N LEU A 170 12.96 -9.06 -5.25
CA LEU A 170 12.23 -7.86 -4.83
C LEU A 170 12.59 -7.43 -3.40
N VAL A 171 12.70 -8.39 -2.48
CA VAL A 171 13.10 -8.12 -1.09
C VAL A 171 14.54 -7.63 -1.03
N ALA A 172 15.48 -8.30 -1.71
CA ALA A 172 16.88 -7.91 -1.74
C ALA A 172 17.08 -6.51 -2.35
N SER A 173 16.36 -6.17 -3.43
CA SER A 173 16.39 -4.83 -4.02
C SER A 173 15.84 -3.78 -3.07
N CYS A 174 14.76 -4.08 -2.35
CA CYS A 174 14.20 -3.19 -1.33
C CYS A 174 15.20 -2.93 -0.20
N GLU A 175 15.88 -3.97 0.30
CA GLU A 175 16.93 -3.83 1.30
C GLU A 175 18.11 -2.99 0.80
N GLY A 176 18.54 -3.20 -0.44
CA GLY A 176 19.58 -2.39 -1.08
C GLY A 176 19.19 -0.91 -1.15
N PHE A 177 17.98 -0.61 -1.62
CA PHE A 177 17.50 0.77 -1.68
C PHE A 177 17.42 1.41 -0.30
N ILE A 178 16.91 0.72 0.72
CA ILE A 178 16.85 1.22 2.10
C ILE A 178 18.24 1.60 2.62
N GLN A 179 19.27 0.80 2.31
CA GLN A 179 20.65 1.08 2.71
C GLN A 179 21.25 2.31 2.02
N ASP A 180 20.83 2.56 0.78
CA ASP A 180 21.33 3.65 -0.06
C ASP A 180 20.54 4.97 0.12
N LEU A 181 19.46 4.97 0.92
CA LEU A 181 18.61 6.15 1.15
C LEU A 181 19.38 7.32 1.77
N GLY A 182 19.20 8.52 1.21
CA GLY A 182 19.58 9.79 1.81
C GLY A 182 18.69 10.18 3.00
N LYS A 183 19.11 11.20 3.76
CA LYS A 183 18.29 11.74 4.86
C LYS A 183 17.00 12.34 4.32
N GLY A 184 15.87 11.77 4.72
CA GLY A 184 14.53 12.24 4.34
C GLY A 184 13.98 11.62 3.05
N GLU A 185 14.71 10.69 2.43
CA GLU A 185 14.22 9.91 1.30
C GLU A 185 13.50 8.64 1.78
N ASN A 186 12.51 8.18 1.01
CA ASN A 186 11.77 6.94 1.29
C ASN A 186 11.83 5.95 0.12
N VAL A 187 11.56 4.68 0.43
CA VAL A 187 11.24 3.62 -0.52
C VAL A 187 9.75 3.30 -0.40
N ALA A 188 9.06 3.18 -1.53
CA ALA A 188 7.71 2.62 -1.58
C ALA A 188 7.71 1.23 -2.21
N VAL A 189 6.89 0.33 -1.67
CA VAL A 189 6.54 -0.94 -2.28
C VAL A 189 5.07 -0.94 -2.67
N LEU A 190 4.78 -1.24 -3.93
CA LEU A 190 3.43 -1.37 -4.45
C LEU A 190 3.18 -2.82 -4.84
N CYS A 191 2.18 -3.46 -4.25
CA CYS A 191 1.70 -4.79 -4.62
C CYS A 191 0.39 -4.67 -5.41
N ALA A 192 0.33 -5.21 -6.63
CA ALA A 192 -0.84 -5.22 -7.48
C ALA A 192 -1.33 -6.66 -7.66
N GLY A 193 -2.54 -6.97 -7.17
CA GLY A 193 -3.19 -8.26 -7.39
C GLY A 193 -4.27 -8.15 -8.46
N LEU A 194 -4.22 -8.98 -9.49
CA LEU A 194 -5.21 -8.93 -10.59
C LEU A 194 -6.62 -9.29 -10.09
N ASP A 195 -7.63 -8.56 -10.51
CA ASP A 195 -9.01 -8.78 -10.09
C ASP A 195 -9.65 -9.89 -10.91
N HIS A 196 -10.40 -10.78 -10.23
CA HIS A 196 -11.09 -11.93 -10.84
C HIS A 196 -10.21 -12.84 -11.70
N PHE A 197 -8.90 -12.90 -11.43
CA PHE A 197 -7.98 -13.76 -12.19
C PHE A 197 -8.31 -15.26 -12.03
N ASP A 198 -8.85 -15.64 -10.87
CA ASP A 198 -9.37 -16.97 -10.61
C ASP A 198 -10.52 -17.35 -11.56
N VAL A 199 -11.39 -16.40 -11.90
CA VAL A 199 -12.47 -16.58 -12.89
C VAL A 199 -11.90 -16.83 -14.28
N ILE A 200 -10.86 -16.08 -14.68
CA ILE A 200 -10.15 -16.30 -15.95
C ILE A 200 -9.55 -17.71 -15.98
N ASN A 201 -8.90 -18.12 -14.89
CA ASN A 201 -8.27 -19.44 -14.80
C ASN A 201 -9.32 -20.58 -14.86
N GLN A 202 -10.48 -20.40 -14.23
CA GLN A 202 -11.59 -21.38 -14.28
C GLN A 202 -12.26 -21.45 -15.66
N ALA A 203 -12.47 -20.31 -16.32
CA ALA A 203 -13.16 -20.24 -17.59
C ALA A 203 -12.30 -20.71 -18.78
N PHE A 204 -10.99 -20.44 -18.74
CA PHE A 204 -10.11 -20.62 -19.89
C PHE A 204 -8.93 -21.57 -19.66
N GLY A 205 -8.75 -22.05 -18.43
CA GLY A 205 -7.67 -22.96 -18.06
C GLY A 205 -6.31 -22.28 -17.85
N SER A 206 -5.37 -23.04 -17.29
CA SER A 206 -4.08 -22.55 -16.83
C SER A 206 -3.20 -21.98 -17.95
N GLU A 207 -3.22 -22.56 -19.16
CA GLU A 207 -2.38 -22.06 -20.25
C GLU A 207 -2.75 -20.64 -20.69
N LYS A 208 -4.04 -20.33 -20.75
CA LYS A 208 -4.51 -18.99 -21.13
C LYS A 208 -4.33 -17.99 -19.99
N ALA A 209 -4.55 -18.43 -18.74
CA ALA A 209 -4.22 -17.64 -17.55
C ALA A 209 -2.72 -17.26 -17.52
N ASP A 210 -1.84 -18.20 -17.86
CA ASP A 210 -0.40 -17.96 -17.99
C ASP A 210 -0.05 -16.95 -19.09
N ARG A 211 -0.78 -16.97 -20.21
CA ARG A 211 -0.62 -15.96 -21.29
C ARG A 211 -1.10 -14.58 -20.86
N VAL A 212 -2.20 -14.49 -20.10
CA VAL A 212 -2.67 -13.24 -19.48
C VAL A 212 -1.59 -12.67 -18.56
N LEU A 213 -1.00 -13.48 -17.68
CA LEU A 213 0.07 -13.03 -16.79
C LEU A 213 1.27 -12.47 -17.57
N ARG A 214 1.72 -13.15 -18.64
CA ARG A 214 2.80 -12.64 -19.51
C ARG A 214 2.43 -11.35 -20.24
N ALA A 215 1.17 -11.16 -20.61
CA ALA A 215 0.71 -9.94 -21.27
C ALA A 215 0.66 -8.76 -20.27
N VAL A 216 0.17 -9.00 -19.06
CA VAL A 216 0.22 -8.06 -17.93
C VAL A 216 1.66 -7.65 -17.62
N SER A 217 2.58 -8.62 -17.51
CA SER A 217 3.99 -8.35 -17.24
C SER A 217 4.60 -7.38 -18.25
N ARG A 218 4.42 -7.65 -19.56
CA ARG A 218 4.94 -6.79 -20.64
C ARG A 218 4.36 -5.38 -20.57
N ARG A 219 3.07 -5.25 -20.28
CA ARG A 219 2.39 -3.97 -20.20
C ARG A 219 2.84 -3.14 -19.00
N LEU A 220 3.03 -3.79 -17.84
CA LEU A 220 3.51 -3.12 -16.64
C LEU A 220 4.98 -2.69 -16.75
N VAL A 221 5.87 -3.54 -17.29
CA VAL A 221 7.28 -3.18 -17.50
C VAL A 221 7.44 -1.89 -18.31
N ALA A 222 6.58 -1.66 -19.32
CA ALA A 222 6.62 -0.44 -20.12
C ALA A 222 6.20 0.85 -19.36
N ALA A 223 5.67 0.73 -18.14
CA ALA A 223 5.17 1.84 -17.32
C ALA A 223 6.02 2.18 -16.09
N VAL A 224 7.08 1.39 -15.87
CA VAL A 224 7.98 1.46 -14.72
C VAL A 224 9.21 2.31 -15.08
N ARG A 225 9.77 3.08 -14.13
CA ARG A 225 11.00 3.87 -14.37
C ARG A 225 12.22 2.95 -14.33
N ASP A 226 13.32 3.34 -14.98
CA ASP A 226 14.58 2.57 -14.96
C ASP A 226 15.17 2.40 -13.54
N THR A 227 14.78 3.25 -12.59
CA THR A 227 15.21 3.20 -11.19
C THR A 227 14.38 2.26 -10.32
N ASP A 228 13.22 1.82 -10.79
CA ASP A 228 12.29 1.01 -10.01
C ASP A 228 12.55 -0.48 -10.30
N VAL A 229 12.35 -1.35 -9.31
CA VAL A 229 12.43 -2.80 -9.52
C VAL A 229 11.03 -3.38 -9.55
N PHE A 230 10.64 -3.93 -10.70
CA PHE A 230 9.34 -4.56 -10.91
C PHE A 230 9.46 -6.07 -11.03
N GLY A 231 8.57 -6.80 -10.35
CA GLY A 231 8.64 -8.26 -10.24
C GLY A 231 7.29 -8.93 -10.06
N ARG A 232 7.30 -10.27 -10.10
CA ARG A 232 6.14 -11.09 -9.77
C ARG A 232 6.36 -11.77 -8.42
N LEU A 233 5.54 -11.40 -7.45
CA LEU A 233 5.66 -11.89 -6.07
C LEU A 233 5.20 -13.35 -5.97
N ARG A 234 3.99 -13.64 -6.46
CA ARG A 234 3.39 -15.00 -6.53
C ARG A 234 2.07 -14.95 -7.28
N GLY A 235 1.67 -16.05 -7.91
CA GLY A 235 0.32 -16.19 -8.48
C GLY A 235 -0.04 -15.02 -9.42
N ASP A 236 -1.13 -14.34 -9.13
CA ASP A 236 -1.63 -13.15 -9.84
C ASP A 236 -1.16 -11.82 -9.23
N VAL A 237 -0.18 -11.86 -8.31
CA VAL A 237 0.34 -10.70 -7.59
C VAL A 237 1.69 -10.27 -8.15
N PHE A 238 1.72 -9.04 -8.64
CA PHE A 238 2.92 -8.31 -9.05
C PHE A 238 3.33 -7.32 -7.96
N ALA A 239 4.60 -6.95 -7.92
CA ALA A 239 5.07 -5.92 -7.01
C ALA A 239 6.14 -5.03 -7.65
N MET A 240 6.21 -3.79 -7.19
CA MET A 240 7.18 -2.79 -7.60
C MET A 240 7.82 -2.18 -6.36
N VAL A 241 9.13 -2.04 -6.37
CA VAL A 241 9.91 -1.32 -5.35
C VAL A 241 10.46 -0.06 -5.98
N ALA A 242 10.07 1.11 -5.46
CA ALA A 242 10.41 2.42 -6.00
C ALA A 242 11.19 3.22 -4.95
N PRO A 243 12.48 3.51 -5.17
CA PRO A 243 13.27 4.38 -4.31
C PRO A 243 13.02 5.86 -4.61
N GLY A 244 13.43 6.75 -3.68
CA GLY A 244 13.39 8.20 -3.89
C GLY A 244 11.98 8.78 -3.89
N ILE A 245 11.07 8.18 -3.11
CA ILE A 245 9.70 8.67 -2.95
C ILE A 245 9.68 9.76 -1.86
N GLU A 246 9.16 10.94 -2.21
CA GLU A 246 9.11 12.08 -1.29
C GLU A 246 8.04 11.87 -0.20
N ASP A 247 6.84 11.46 -0.59
CA ASP A 247 5.69 11.31 0.30
C ASP A 247 4.65 10.27 -0.19
N GLU A 248 3.59 10.11 0.59
CA GLU A 248 2.46 9.22 0.25
C GLU A 248 1.73 9.64 -1.03
N SER A 249 1.67 10.94 -1.35
CA SER A 249 1.02 11.45 -2.55
C SER A 249 1.74 10.99 -3.82
N GLU A 250 3.07 10.99 -3.80
CA GLU A 250 3.87 10.45 -4.91
C GLU A 250 3.66 8.94 -5.07
N ALA A 251 3.60 8.18 -3.97
CA ALA A 251 3.31 6.75 -4.01
C ALA A 251 1.91 6.45 -4.57
N LEU A 252 0.91 7.24 -4.20
CA LEU A 252 -0.45 7.15 -4.75
C LEU A 252 -0.51 7.52 -6.24
N THR A 253 0.27 8.51 -6.67
CA THR A 253 0.40 8.89 -8.09
C THR A 253 0.99 7.74 -8.91
N LEU A 254 1.99 7.05 -8.34
CA LEU A 254 2.58 5.85 -8.93
C LEU A 254 1.56 4.71 -9.04
N ALA A 255 0.75 4.48 -8.00
CA ALA A 255 -0.32 3.49 -8.02
C ALA A 255 -1.40 3.81 -9.07
N ALA A 256 -1.80 5.07 -9.20
CA ALA A 256 -2.73 5.52 -10.24
C ALA A 256 -2.19 5.26 -11.65
N ARG A 257 -0.88 5.45 -11.88
CA ARG A 257 -0.22 5.13 -13.16
C ARG A 257 -0.31 3.65 -13.48
N VAL A 258 -0.01 2.78 -12.51
CA VAL A 258 -0.11 1.31 -12.66
C VAL A 258 -1.56 0.90 -12.97
N HIS A 259 -2.53 1.42 -12.23
CA HIS A 259 -3.94 1.11 -12.43
C HIS A 259 -4.42 1.52 -13.83
N ARG A 260 -4.07 2.74 -14.26
CA ARG A 260 -4.41 3.25 -15.59
C ARG A 260 -3.82 2.39 -16.70
N VAL A 261 -2.53 2.04 -16.60
CA VAL A 261 -1.84 1.21 -17.60
C VAL A 261 -2.53 -0.14 -17.78
N LEU A 262 -3.04 -0.75 -16.70
CA LEU A 262 -3.77 -2.01 -16.79
C LEU A 262 -5.18 -1.86 -17.38
N SER A 263 -5.88 -0.79 -17.02
CA SER A 263 -7.31 -0.60 -17.34
C SER A 263 -7.62 0.14 -18.64
N ASP A 264 -6.67 0.91 -19.20
CA ASP A 264 -6.90 1.78 -20.38
C ASP A 264 -7.27 1.01 -21.67
N ALA A 265 -6.85 -0.24 -21.80
CA ALA A 265 -7.17 -1.06 -22.97
C ALA A 265 -7.27 -2.55 -22.59
N PRO A 266 -8.12 -3.35 -23.25
CA PRO A 266 -8.09 -4.79 -23.09
C PRO A 266 -6.72 -5.38 -23.48
N LEU A 267 -6.38 -6.54 -22.93
CA LEU A 267 -5.26 -7.36 -23.38
C LEU A 267 -5.71 -8.22 -24.56
N ASP A 268 -4.94 -8.20 -25.65
CA ASP A 268 -5.08 -9.19 -26.71
C ASP A 268 -4.35 -10.47 -26.31
N VAL A 269 -5.13 -11.52 -26.05
CA VAL A 269 -4.62 -12.86 -25.73
C VAL A 269 -5.26 -13.86 -26.68
N ASP A 270 -4.47 -14.32 -27.66
CA ASP A 270 -4.89 -15.23 -28.72
C ASP A 270 -6.06 -14.71 -29.59
N GLY A 271 -6.14 -13.39 -29.81
CA GLY A 271 -7.20 -12.76 -30.60
C GLY A 271 -8.46 -12.44 -29.80
N GLU A 272 -8.49 -12.74 -28.50
CA GLU A 272 -9.55 -12.31 -27.59
C GLU A 272 -9.13 -11.07 -26.80
N GLN A 273 -10.07 -10.14 -26.63
CA GLN A 273 -9.87 -8.91 -25.88
C GLN A 273 -10.34 -9.10 -24.44
N LEU A 274 -9.38 -9.18 -23.51
CA LEU A 274 -9.65 -9.41 -22.08
C LEU A 274 -9.35 -8.14 -21.27
N SER A 275 -10.39 -7.57 -20.66
CA SER A 275 -10.20 -6.48 -19.70
C SER A 275 -9.64 -7.02 -18.40
N VAL A 276 -8.59 -6.37 -17.89
CA VAL A 276 -8.00 -6.69 -16.59
C VAL A 276 -8.00 -5.44 -15.72
N ALA A 277 -8.26 -5.64 -14.43
CA ALA A 277 -8.10 -4.64 -13.40
C ALA A 277 -7.17 -5.21 -12.32
N ALA A 278 -6.65 -4.32 -11.47
CA ALA A 278 -5.89 -4.72 -10.30
C ALA A 278 -6.21 -3.81 -9.13
N THR A 279 -6.37 -4.43 -7.98
CA THR A 279 -6.32 -3.79 -6.68
C THR A 279 -4.88 -3.66 -6.20
N LEU A 280 -4.54 -2.50 -5.66
CA LEU A 280 -3.20 -2.16 -5.20
C LEU A 280 -3.10 -2.02 -3.68
N GLY A 281 -1.96 -2.40 -3.13
CA GLY A 281 -1.54 -2.10 -1.77
C GLY A 281 -0.18 -1.43 -1.79
N ILE A 282 0.01 -0.40 -0.97
CA ILE A 282 1.25 0.40 -0.93
C ILE A 282 1.85 0.25 0.46
N ALA A 283 3.17 0.19 0.62
CA ALA A 283 3.85 0.40 1.90
C ALA A 283 5.02 1.35 1.67
N ILE A 284 5.26 2.28 2.60
CA ILE A 284 6.33 3.27 2.51
C ILE A 284 7.25 3.09 3.70
N GLY A 285 8.56 3.11 3.48
CA GLY A 285 9.57 2.98 4.53
C GLY A 285 10.81 3.84 4.29
N GLY A 286 11.47 4.22 5.37
CA GLY A 286 12.75 4.95 5.37
C GLY A 286 13.92 4.06 5.81
N GLY A 287 15.09 4.68 6.08
CA GLY A 287 16.36 3.98 6.36
C GLY A 287 16.39 2.97 7.52
N GLU A 288 15.45 3.02 8.47
CA GLU A 288 15.33 2.08 9.59
C GLU A 288 14.39 0.88 9.27
N SER A 289 13.84 0.82 8.06
CA SER A 289 12.85 -0.18 7.67
C SER A 289 13.50 -1.51 7.28
N ASN A 290 12.72 -2.58 7.26
CA ASN A 290 13.15 -3.87 6.71
C ASN A 290 12.43 -4.13 5.37
N GLY A 291 13.16 -4.58 4.35
CA GLY A 291 12.63 -4.76 3.00
C GLY A 291 11.59 -5.87 2.89
N ALA A 292 11.80 -7.01 3.55
CA ALA A 292 10.85 -8.13 3.57
C ALA A 292 9.51 -7.73 4.20
N ASP A 293 9.62 -6.93 5.26
CA ASP A 293 8.52 -6.33 5.98
C ASP A 293 7.68 -5.40 5.11
N LEU A 294 8.30 -4.46 4.40
CA LEU A 294 7.59 -3.55 3.47
C LEU A 294 6.88 -4.32 2.35
N VAL A 295 7.52 -5.34 1.77
CA VAL A 295 6.90 -6.19 0.74
C VAL A 295 5.69 -6.93 1.29
N SER A 296 5.82 -7.49 2.49
CA SER A 296 4.72 -8.17 3.19
C SER A 296 3.54 -7.23 3.45
N ASP A 297 3.81 -6.00 3.87
CA ASP A 297 2.78 -5.02 4.23
C ASP A 297 2.06 -4.45 3.02
N ALA A 298 2.76 -4.14 1.95
CA ALA A 298 2.13 -3.77 0.69
C ALA A 298 1.21 -4.90 0.21
N ALA A 299 1.65 -6.16 0.34
CA ALA A 299 0.82 -7.31 -0.02
C ALA A 299 -0.39 -7.50 0.92
N ASN A 300 -0.27 -7.17 2.22
CA ASN A 300 -1.38 -7.18 3.17
C ASN A 300 -2.40 -6.09 2.83
N ALA A 301 -1.96 -4.85 2.63
CA ALA A 301 -2.81 -3.72 2.25
C ALA A 301 -3.56 -4.00 0.94
N MET A 302 -2.92 -4.65 -0.03
CA MET A 302 -3.57 -5.07 -1.28
C MET A 302 -4.69 -6.09 -1.01
N ARG A 303 -4.44 -7.09 -0.15
CA ARG A 303 -5.46 -8.09 0.20
C ARG A 303 -6.62 -7.46 0.98
N GLU A 304 -6.34 -6.51 1.85
CA GLU A 304 -7.35 -5.72 2.54
C GLU A 304 -8.18 -4.91 1.54
N ALA A 305 -7.54 -4.16 0.65
CA ALA A 305 -8.24 -3.45 -0.42
C ALA A 305 -9.13 -4.40 -1.25
N LYS A 306 -8.65 -5.59 -1.62
CA LYS A 306 -9.47 -6.58 -2.36
C LYS A 306 -10.69 -7.03 -1.56
N ARG A 307 -10.53 -7.28 -0.26
CA ARG A 307 -11.64 -7.70 0.62
C ARG A 307 -12.72 -6.62 0.75
N HIS A 308 -12.33 -5.36 0.68
CA HIS A 308 -13.21 -4.19 0.74
C HIS A 308 -13.62 -3.65 -0.63
N GLN A 309 -13.30 -4.35 -1.72
CA GLN A 309 -13.51 -3.87 -3.10
C GLN A 309 -12.86 -2.51 -3.41
N GLY A 310 -11.89 -2.10 -2.61
CA GLY A 310 -11.09 -0.90 -2.83
C GLY A 310 -10.10 -1.08 -3.97
N ARG A 311 -9.75 0.04 -4.63
CA ARG A 311 -8.78 0.05 -5.74
C ARG A 311 -7.33 0.19 -5.27
N VAL A 312 -7.11 0.89 -4.16
CA VAL A 312 -5.80 1.11 -3.56
C VAL A 312 -5.92 1.24 -2.06
N ARG A 313 -4.93 0.74 -1.30
CA ARG A 313 -4.80 0.98 0.14
C ARG A 313 -3.34 1.16 0.51
N VAL A 314 -3.03 2.17 1.32
CA VAL A 314 -1.70 2.35 1.89
C VAL A 314 -1.62 1.58 3.21
N ALA A 315 -0.55 0.82 3.39
CA ALA A 315 -0.24 0.05 4.57
C ALA A 315 0.22 1.02 5.66
N GLU A 316 -0.39 0.88 6.81
CA GLU A 316 -0.10 1.71 7.97
C GLU A 316 1.19 1.21 8.69
N ARG A 317 2.38 1.23 8.05
CA ARG A 317 3.59 0.73 8.74
C ARG A 317 4.34 1.79 9.55
N GLY A 318 4.34 1.54 10.86
CA GLY A 318 5.22 2.11 11.90
C GLY A 318 5.05 1.47 13.30
N ARG A 319 4.46 0.26 13.44
CA ARG A 319 3.90 -0.20 14.74
C ARG A 319 3.80 -1.74 14.91
N ALA A 320 4.85 -2.41 15.41
CA ALA A 320 4.71 -3.78 15.94
C ALA A 320 3.73 -3.84 17.14
N GLU A 321 3.53 -2.72 17.84
CA GLU A 321 2.51 -2.58 18.88
C GLU A 321 1.07 -2.56 18.31
N ASN A 322 0.84 -2.15 17.05
CA ASN A 322 -0.51 -2.08 16.46
C ASN A 322 -1.04 -3.40 15.92
N ALA A 323 -0.23 -4.36 15.48
CA ALA A 323 -0.79 -5.66 15.09
C ALA A 323 -1.44 -6.36 16.30
N ALA A 324 -0.79 -6.27 17.46
CA ALA A 324 -1.36 -6.72 18.72
C ALA A 324 -2.51 -5.81 19.20
N ALA A 325 -2.42 -4.49 19.02
CA ALA A 325 -3.53 -3.60 19.37
C ALA A 325 -4.77 -3.80 18.49
N HIS A 326 -4.64 -3.99 17.17
CA HIS A 326 -5.73 -4.32 16.26
C HIS A 326 -6.33 -5.69 16.58
N LEU A 327 -5.49 -6.69 16.90
CA LEU A 327 -6.01 -7.98 17.34
C LEU A 327 -6.78 -7.86 18.67
N ARG A 328 -6.25 -7.14 19.65
CA ARG A 328 -6.92 -6.84 20.93
C ARG A 328 -8.22 -6.06 20.71
N MET A 329 -8.22 -5.07 19.83
CA MET A 329 -9.39 -4.27 19.47
C MET A 329 -10.46 -5.15 18.82
N ARG A 330 -10.09 -6.02 17.89
CA ARG A 330 -11.01 -6.98 17.29
C ARG A 330 -11.62 -7.94 18.30
N GLU A 331 -10.80 -8.50 19.18
CA GLU A 331 -11.27 -9.41 20.24
C GLU A 331 -12.17 -8.70 21.25
N ALA A 332 -11.85 -7.46 21.61
CA ALA A 332 -12.65 -6.63 22.51
C ALA A 332 -13.97 -6.22 21.85
N LEU A 333 -13.95 -5.80 20.59
CA LEU A 333 -15.13 -5.35 19.84
C LEU A 333 -16.19 -6.46 19.75
N HIS A 334 -15.75 -7.69 19.47
CA HIS A 334 -16.65 -8.84 19.31
C HIS A 334 -17.51 -9.12 20.55
N VAL A 335 -17.09 -8.70 21.74
CA VAL A 335 -17.83 -8.85 23.01
C VAL A 335 -18.36 -7.52 23.55
N ALA A 336 -18.06 -6.39 22.91
CA ALA A 336 -18.29 -5.05 23.45
C ALA A 336 -19.78 -4.77 23.69
N THR A 337 -20.65 -5.10 22.73
CA THR A 337 -22.10 -4.93 22.87
C THR A 337 -22.66 -5.75 24.03
N ARG A 338 -22.23 -7.02 24.18
CA ARG A 338 -22.63 -7.91 25.28
C ARG A 338 -22.09 -7.49 26.65
N ARG A 339 -21.11 -6.58 26.69
CA ARG A 339 -20.52 -6.03 27.91
C ARG A 339 -20.99 -4.61 28.23
N ASP A 340 -21.99 -4.09 27.52
CA ASP A 340 -22.47 -2.70 27.64
C ASP A 340 -21.34 -1.65 27.46
N GLU A 341 -20.31 -1.99 26.68
CA GLU A 341 -19.17 -1.09 26.37
C GLU A 341 -19.50 -0.12 25.23
N ILE A 342 -20.43 -0.50 24.34
CA ILE A 342 -20.97 0.36 23.29
C ILE A 342 -22.19 1.11 23.83
N LYS A 343 -22.20 2.43 23.69
CA LYS A 343 -23.29 3.31 24.17
C LYS A 343 -23.74 4.25 23.06
N ALA A 344 -25.03 4.57 23.06
CA ALA A 344 -25.59 5.64 22.26
C ALA A 344 -25.45 6.99 22.98
N VAL A 345 -24.90 7.98 22.29
CA VAL A 345 -25.03 9.40 22.66
C VAL A 345 -25.80 10.11 21.57
N PHE A 346 -26.43 11.23 21.91
CA PHE A 346 -27.38 11.92 21.04
C PHE A 346 -26.93 13.35 20.85
N GLN A 347 -26.71 13.75 19.61
CA GLN A 347 -26.34 15.12 19.26
C GLN A 347 -27.56 15.89 18.72
N PRO A 348 -27.85 17.10 19.22
CA PRO A 348 -29.02 17.84 18.77
C PRO A 348 -28.83 18.37 17.35
N ILE A 349 -29.89 18.24 16.55
CA ILE A 349 -30.07 18.93 15.28
C ILE A 349 -31.00 20.11 15.55
N VAL A 350 -30.58 21.32 15.17
CA VAL A 350 -31.26 22.57 15.54
C VAL A 350 -31.74 23.31 14.30
N ALA A 351 -32.97 23.81 14.33
CA ALA A 351 -33.47 24.74 13.32
C ALA A 351 -32.77 26.11 13.49
N LEU A 352 -32.01 26.52 12.48
CA LEU A 352 -31.14 27.72 12.55
C LEU A 352 -31.94 29.03 12.66
N GLU A 353 -33.16 29.07 12.14
CA GLU A 353 -34.02 30.26 12.20
C GLU A 353 -34.52 30.52 13.62
N SER A 354 -35.07 29.49 14.27
CA SER A 354 -35.71 29.60 15.57
C SER A 354 -34.82 29.24 16.75
N HIS A 355 -33.64 28.67 16.50
CA HIS A 355 -32.76 28.07 17.51
C HIS A 355 -33.47 27.03 18.39
N ARG A 356 -34.42 26.30 17.80
CA ARG A 356 -35.19 25.25 18.49
C ARG A 356 -34.72 23.89 18.02
N LEU A 357 -34.84 22.90 18.90
CA LEU A 357 -34.48 21.53 18.61
C LEU A 357 -35.38 20.98 17.49
N ALA A 358 -34.79 20.30 16.52
CA ALA A 358 -35.49 19.67 15.40
C ALA A 358 -35.45 18.14 15.49
N GLY A 359 -34.42 17.59 16.13
CA GLY A 359 -34.25 16.16 16.31
C GLY A 359 -32.90 15.84 16.95
N TYR A 360 -32.55 14.58 16.96
CA TYR A 360 -31.26 14.09 17.44
C TYR A 360 -30.61 13.16 16.43
N GLU A 361 -29.29 13.20 16.32
CA GLU A 361 -28.52 12.13 15.71
C GLU A 361 -28.00 11.18 16.81
N ALA A 362 -28.24 9.89 16.64
CA ALA A 362 -27.74 8.84 17.52
C ALA A 362 -26.36 8.36 17.06
N LEU A 363 -25.37 8.54 17.92
CA LEU A 363 -23.96 8.27 17.65
C LEU A 363 -23.44 7.17 18.58
N ALA A 364 -22.81 6.15 18.01
CA ALA A 364 -22.16 5.11 18.80
C ALA A 364 -20.88 5.63 19.46
N ARG A 365 -20.63 5.23 20.71
CA ARG A 365 -19.39 5.47 21.44
C ARG A 365 -18.94 4.18 22.08
N TRP A 366 -17.66 3.87 21.93
CA TRP A 366 -17.06 2.68 22.54
C TRP A 366 -16.09 3.08 23.64
N ASP A 367 -16.40 2.65 24.86
CA ASP A 367 -15.48 2.75 25.98
C ASP A 367 -15.10 1.33 26.41
N SER A 368 -13.97 0.82 25.90
CA SER A 368 -13.55 -0.53 26.19
C SER A 368 -12.89 -0.64 27.55
N ALA A 369 -13.32 -1.62 28.35
CA ALA A 369 -12.70 -1.92 29.63
C ALA A 369 -11.22 -2.37 29.50
N THR A 370 -10.81 -2.84 28.32
CA THR A 370 -9.48 -3.43 28.10
C THR A 370 -8.49 -2.53 27.38
N ILE A 371 -8.97 -1.66 26.49
CA ILE A 371 -8.11 -0.78 25.67
C ILE A 371 -8.46 0.71 25.80
N GLY A 372 -9.47 1.06 26.61
CA GLY A 372 -9.91 2.44 26.83
C GLY A 372 -10.90 2.92 25.77
N PRO A 373 -11.14 4.24 25.69
CA PRO A 373 -12.06 4.82 24.72
C PRO A 373 -11.51 4.70 23.31
N VAL A 374 -12.35 4.22 22.39
CA VAL A 374 -12.00 4.03 20.97
C VAL A 374 -12.94 4.90 20.10
N PRO A 375 -12.39 5.74 19.19
CA PRO A 375 -13.20 6.62 18.37
C PRO A 375 -13.98 5.85 17.29
N PRO A 376 -15.17 6.34 16.86
CA PRO A 376 -15.98 5.71 15.82
C PRO A 376 -15.23 5.41 14.52
N ASP A 377 -14.40 6.35 14.07
CA ASP A 377 -13.63 6.22 12.83
C ASP A 377 -12.64 5.05 12.85
N GLU A 378 -12.27 4.55 14.05
CA GLU A 378 -11.41 3.38 14.22
C GLU A 378 -12.21 2.07 14.32
N PHE A 379 -13.30 2.04 15.12
CA PHE A 379 -14.00 0.78 15.39
C PHE A 379 -15.15 0.47 14.45
N ILE A 380 -15.80 1.46 13.82
CA ILE A 380 -16.90 1.23 12.87
C ILE A 380 -16.40 0.46 11.64
N PRO A 381 -15.30 0.86 10.96
CA PRO A 381 -14.77 0.07 9.83
C PRO A 381 -14.39 -1.36 10.23
N LEU A 382 -13.88 -1.54 11.45
CA LEU A 382 -13.59 -2.87 11.99
C LEU A 382 -14.86 -3.68 12.25
N ALA A 383 -15.92 -3.06 12.79
CA ALA A 383 -17.20 -3.70 13.04
C ALA A 383 -17.87 -4.16 11.74
N GLU A 384 -17.71 -3.41 10.65
CA GLU A 384 -18.19 -3.79 9.32
C GLU A 384 -17.46 -5.03 8.80
N LEU A 385 -16.13 -5.05 8.94
CA LEU A 385 -15.28 -6.18 8.57
C LEU A 385 -15.62 -7.48 9.30
N THR A 386 -15.95 -7.38 10.58
CA THR A 386 -16.23 -8.53 11.44
C THR A 386 -17.70 -8.86 11.57
N PHE A 387 -18.57 -8.09 10.90
CA PHE A 387 -20.03 -8.14 11.03
C PHE A 387 -20.58 -7.81 12.42
N ASP A 388 -19.74 -7.36 13.37
CA ASP A 388 -20.19 -6.87 14.69
C ASP A 388 -21.05 -5.59 14.55
N ILE A 389 -20.95 -4.88 13.42
CA ILE A 389 -21.79 -3.71 13.09
C ILE A 389 -23.28 -4.02 13.10
N ILE A 390 -23.66 -5.28 12.87
CA ILE A 390 -25.06 -5.72 12.92
C ILE A 390 -25.58 -5.66 14.35
N GLU A 391 -24.84 -6.23 15.32
CA GLU A 391 -25.23 -6.24 16.73
C GLU A 391 -25.20 -4.82 17.32
N ILE A 392 -24.20 -4.01 16.92
CA ILE A 392 -24.15 -2.58 17.26
C ILE A 392 -25.37 -1.85 16.68
N GLY A 393 -25.72 -2.12 15.43
CA GLY A 393 -26.87 -1.55 14.76
C GLY A 393 -28.19 -1.85 15.47
N GLU A 394 -28.42 -3.10 15.85
CA GLU A 394 -29.61 -3.51 16.61
C GLU A 394 -29.71 -2.77 17.96
N LEU A 395 -28.58 -2.63 18.67
CA LEU A 395 -28.52 -1.82 19.89
C LEU A 395 -28.87 -0.34 19.61
N MET A 396 -28.28 0.26 18.58
CA MET A 396 -28.49 1.67 18.26
C MET A 396 -29.95 1.95 17.86
N ILE A 397 -30.58 1.05 17.10
CA ILE A 397 -31.99 1.12 16.73
C ILE A 397 -32.88 1.11 17.99
N ASP A 398 -32.64 0.18 18.91
CA ASP A 398 -33.38 0.08 20.17
C ASP A 398 -33.24 1.36 21.02
N ARG A 399 -32.01 1.88 21.16
CA ARG A 399 -31.77 3.11 21.93
C ARG A 399 -32.40 4.36 21.30
N ALA A 400 -32.40 4.46 19.98
CA ALA A 400 -33.07 5.54 19.28
C ALA A 400 -34.59 5.47 19.43
N ALA A 401 -35.18 4.28 19.28
CA ALA A 401 -36.62 4.07 19.48
C ALA A 401 -37.04 4.41 20.91
N ALA A 402 -36.26 4.00 21.92
CA ALA A 402 -36.52 4.32 23.32
C ALA A 402 -36.49 5.84 23.58
N LEU A 403 -35.47 6.55 23.09
CA LEU A 403 -35.41 8.02 23.26
C LEU A 403 -36.59 8.72 22.55
N ALA A 404 -36.91 8.30 21.33
CA ALA A 404 -38.04 8.86 20.58
C ALA A 404 -39.37 8.63 21.31
N ALA A 405 -39.55 7.47 21.94
CA ALA A 405 -40.75 7.13 22.72
C ALA A 405 -40.87 7.98 23.98
N ASP A 406 -39.77 8.16 24.71
CA ASP A 406 -39.73 9.02 25.90
C ASP A 406 -40.06 10.48 25.54
N LEU A 407 -39.49 10.99 24.43
CA LEU A 407 -39.80 12.32 23.93
C LEU A 407 -41.28 12.43 23.54
N TYR A 408 -41.82 11.46 22.80
CA TYR A 408 -43.23 11.43 22.42
C TYR A 408 -44.17 11.44 23.64
N GLY A 409 -43.87 10.64 24.66
CA GLY A 409 -44.68 10.57 25.88
C GLY A 409 -44.75 11.89 26.66
N HIS A 410 -43.72 12.72 26.59
CA HIS A 410 -43.68 14.02 27.28
C HIS A 410 -44.20 15.19 26.43
N LEU A 411 -43.97 15.15 25.12
CA LEU A 411 -44.24 16.26 24.21
C LEU A 411 -45.57 16.10 23.46
N GLY A 412 -46.05 14.87 23.30
CA GLY A 412 -47.22 14.54 22.48
C GLY A 412 -46.99 14.65 20.97
N GLU A 413 -45.73 14.86 20.54
CA GLU A 413 -45.33 14.98 19.15
C GLU A 413 -44.14 14.05 18.86
N GLU A 414 -44.15 13.42 17.69
CA GLU A 414 -43.07 12.52 17.27
C GLU A 414 -41.81 13.31 16.92
N VAL A 415 -40.71 12.98 17.59
CA VAL A 415 -39.39 13.58 17.37
C VAL A 415 -38.55 12.63 16.54
N ARG A 416 -37.87 13.15 15.51
CA ARG A 416 -36.96 12.37 14.69
C ARG A 416 -35.64 12.12 15.42
N VAL A 417 -35.28 10.85 15.52
CA VAL A 417 -33.92 10.40 15.87
C VAL A 417 -33.29 9.76 14.63
N THR A 418 -32.15 10.28 14.17
CA THR A 418 -31.44 9.76 13.00
C THR A 418 -30.39 8.74 13.42
N LEU A 419 -30.19 7.73 12.56
CA LEU A 419 -29.29 6.60 12.76
C LEU A 419 -28.41 6.41 11.53
N ASN A 420 -27.10 6.29 11.74
CA ASN A 420 -26.17 5.89 10.69
C ASN A 420 -26.38 4.41 10.32
N ALA A 421 -26.49 4.13 9.02
CA ALA A 421 -26.62 2.78 8.50
C ALA A 421 -25.41 2.39 7.63
N SER A 422 -24.68 1.37 8.07
CA SER A 422 -23.59 0.76 7.32
C SER A 422 -24.10 0.05 6.05
N PRO A 423 -23.31 0.02 4.95
CA PRO A 423 -23.59 -0.84 3.79
C PRO A 423 -23.86 -2.30 4.18
N VAL A 424 -23.11 -2.84 5.16
CA VAL A 424 -23.24 -4.24 5.62
C VAL A 424 -24.61 -4.50 6.26
N GLN A 425 -25.19 -3.49 6.93
CA GLN A 425 -26.53 -3.59 7.51
C GLN A 425 -27.61 -3.48 6.43
N LEU A 426 -27.44 -2.59 5.46
CA LEU A 426 -28.38 -2.39 4.36
C LEU A 426 -28.41 -3.59 3.40
N ASP A 427 -27.31 -4.32 3.26
CA ASP A 427 -27.21 -5.57 2.49
C ASP A 427 -27.69 -6.80 3.29
N ARG A 428 -28.30 -6.60 4.46
CA ARG A 428 -28.88 -7.70 5.25
C ARG A 428 -30.38 -7.85 4.97
N PRO A 429 -30.86 -9.06 4.67
CA PRO A 429 -32.29 -9.33 4.61
C PRO A 429 -32.97 -9.03 5.95
N GLY A 430 -34.05 -8.25 5.92
CA GLY A 430 -34.85 -7.92 7.10
C GLY A 430 -34.33 -6.75 7.94
N PHE A 431 -33.34 -5.99 7.48
CA PHE A 431 -32.93 -4.75 8.14
C PHE A 431 -34.07 -3.73 8.24
N ALA A 432 -34.80 -3.49 7.15
CA ALA A 432 -35.94 -2.59 7.19
C ALA A 432 -37.02 -3.06 8.18
N ALA A 433 -37.28 -4.37 8.21
CA ALA A 433 -38.21 -4.99 9.14
C ALA A 433 -37.77 -4.85 10.61
N SER A 434 -36.46 -4.90 10.91
CA SER A 434 -35.97 -4.73 12.29
C SER A 434 -36.14 -3.30 12.80
N VAL A 435 -35.85 -2.31 11.95
CA VAL A 435 -36.11 -0.88 12.26
C VAL A 435 -37.61 -0.67 12.51
N ARG A 436 -38.45 -1.16 11.60
CA ARG A 436 -39.92 -1.08 11.74
C ARG A 436 -40.39 -1.70 13.05
N ALA A 437 -39.99 -2.94 13.33
CA ALA A 437 -40.42 -3.67 14.52
C ALA A 437 -40.01 -2.96 15.81
N ALA A 438 -38.81 -2.38 15.87
CA ALA A 438 -38.33 -1.64 17.04
C ALA A 438 -39.22 -0.41 17.30
N PHE A 439 -39.42 0.46 16.32
CA PHE A 439 -40.24 1.68 16.49
C PHE A 439 -41.72 1.36 16.73
N GLU A 440 -42.29 0.37 16.05
CA GLU A 440 -43.68 -0.08 16.28
C GLU A 440 -43.88 -0.64 17.70
N SER A 441 -42.87 -1.33 18.26
CA SER A 441 -42.96 -1.87 19.63
C SER A 441 -43.12 -0.78 20.70
N TYR A 442 -42.66 0.44 20.40
CA TYR A 442 -42.82 1.64 21.21
C TYR A 442 -44.02 2.50 20.80
N GLY A 443 -44.82 2.06 19.82
CA GLY A 443 -46.00 2.77 19.33
C GLY A 443 -45.69 4.00 18.47
N LEU A 444 -44.50 4.06 17.86
CA LEU A 444 -44.04 5.16 17.02
C LEU A 444 -44.22 4.85 15.53
N SER A 445 -44.47 5.88 14.72
CA SER A 445 -44.43 5.79 13.26
C SER A 445 -43.01 5.96 12.71
N GLY A 446 -42.80 5.58 11.44
CA GLY A 446 -41.51 5.77 10.76
C GLY A 446 -41.06 7.23 10.69
N ARG A 447 -41.94 8.21 10.93
CA ARG A 447 -41.56 9.65 10.95
C ARG A 447 -40.62 10.00 12.10
N SER A 448 -40.61 9.17 13.15
CA SER A 448 -39.74 9.31 14.33
C SER A 448 -38.31 8.83 14.08
N VAL A 449 -38.02 8.23 12.91
CA VAL A 449 -36.68 7.74 12.57
C VAL A 449 -36.19 8.33 11.25
N GLY A 450 -34.91 8.67 11.22
CA GLY A 450 -34.18 8.90 9.98
C GLY A 450 -33.04 7.90 9.84
N ILE A 451 -32.74 7.49 8.61
CA ILE A 451 -31.60 6.63 8.30
C ILE A 451 -30.61 7.45 7.47
N GLU A 452 -29.41 7.59 7.99
CA GLU A 452 -28.29 8.27 7.35
C GLU A 452 -27.44 7.25 6.61
N ILE A 453 -27.13 7.55 5.36
CA ILE A 453 -26.27 6.73 4.50
C ILE A 453 -25.23 7.63 3.83
N THR A 454 -24.03 7.11 3.63
CA THR A 454 -22.96 7.86 2.95
C THR A 454 -23.14 7.83 1.42
N GLU A 455 -22.45 8.74 0.73
CA GLU A 455 -22.41 8.78 -0.73
C GLU A 455 -21.87 7.49 -1.36
N GLY A 456 -20.87 6.86 -0.73
CA GLY A 456 -20.32 5.58 -1.17
C GLY A 456 -21.38 4.47 -1.17
N THR A 457 -22.18 4.38 -0.11
CA THR A 457 -23.28 3.43 0.01
C THR A 457 -24.28 3.55 -1.14
N LEU A 458 -24.58 4.77 -1.60
CA LEU A 458 -25.49 5.00 -2.72
C LEU A 458 -24.92 4.52 -4.06
N LEU A 459 -23.64 4.77 -4.32
CA LEU A 459 -22.97 4.40 -5.57
C LEU A 459 -22.80 2.89 -5.70
N GLU A 460 -22.58 2.20 -4.59
CA GLU A 460 -22.32 0.75 -4.52
C GLU A 460 -23.59 -0.08 -4.26
N SER A 461 -24.73 0.56 -4.03
CA SER A 461 -25.99 -0.10 -3.67
C SER A 461 -26.41 -1.20 -4.65
N GLY A 462 -26.56 -2.41 -4.14
CA GLY A 462 -27.16 -3.57 -4.80
C GLY A 462 -28.70 -3.55 -4.80
N ALA A 463 -29.29 -4.68 -5.19
CA ALA A 463 -30.74 -4.83 -5.28
C ALA A 463 -31.42 -4.92 -3.90
N LEU A 464 -30.70 -5.41 -2.89
CA LEU A 464 -31.23 -5.66 -1.55
C LEU A 464 -31.29 -4.38 -0.73
N GLU A 465 -30.26 -3.55 -0.82
CA GLU A 465 -30.16 -2.23 -0.18
C GLU A 465 -31.27 -1.32 -0.70
N ARG A 466 -31.50 -1.32 -2.03
CA ARG A 466 -32.64 -0.63 -2.63
C ARG A 466 -33.98 -1.13 -2.11
N ALA A 467 -34.14 -2.43 -1.92
CA ALA A 467 -35.38 -3.01 -1.38
C ALA A 467 -35.59 -2.61 0.09
N ASN A 468 -34.54 -2.67 0.92
CA ASN A 468 -34.58 -2.25 2.31
C ASN A 468 -34.89 -0.74 2.43
N LEU A 469 -34.24 0.12 1.63
CA LEU A 469 -34.54 1.55 1.61
C LEU A 469 -35.98 1.82 1.17
N ALA A 470 -36.49 1.12 0.16
CA ALA A 470 -37.88 1.24 -0.25
C ALA A 470 -38.86 0.83 0.87
N GLU A 471 -38.60 -0.28 1.56
CA GLU A 471 -39.44 -0.76 2.67
C GLU A 471 -39.42 0.20 3.88
N LEU A 472 -38.26 0.81 4.18
CA LEU A 472 -38.14 1.86 5.19
C LEU A 472 -38.97 3.08 4.81
N ARG A 473 -38.92 3.50 3.54
CA ARG A 473 -39.74 4.63 3.04
C ARG A 473 -41.23 4.34 3.12
N GLU A 474 -41.67 3.12 2.79
CA GLU A 474 -43.08 2.71 2.95
C GLU A 474 -43.55 2.79 4.41
N PHE A 475 -42.64 2.55 5.37
CA PHE A 475 -42.92 2.73 6.79
C PHE A 475 -42.95 4.22 7.23
N GLY A 476 -42.47 5.14 6.38
CA GLY A 476 -42.43 6.58 6.65
C GLY A 476 -41.09 7.09 7.16
N VAL A 477 -40.04 6.27 7.09
CA VAL A 477 -38.65 6.65 7.44
C VAL A 477 -38.11 7.64 6.41
N ARG A 478 -37.42 8.68 6.88
CA ARG A 478 -36.66 9.59 6.01
C ARG A 478 -35.25 9.06 5.78
N VAL A 479 -34.78 9.14 4.54
CA VAL A 479 -33.42 8.78 4.17
C VAL A 479 -32.60 10.06 4.00
N LEU A 480 -31.49 10.14 4.74
CA LEU A 480 -30.58 11.26 4.74
C LEU A 480 -29.27 10.83 4.07
N LEU A 481 -28.73 11.68 3.21
CA LEU A 481 -27.42 11.48 2.61
C LEU A 481 -26.38 12.27 3.40
N ASP A 482 -25.43 11.53 3.96
CA ASP A 482 -24.32 12.04 4.76
C ASP A 482 -23.07 12.33 3.92
N ASP A 483 -22.15 13.15 4.46
CA ASP A 483 -20.87 13.55 3.86
C ASP A 483 -20.95 14.15 2.44
N PHE A 484 -22.07 14.81 2.10
CA PHE A 484 -22.34 15.23 0.74
C PHE A 484 -21.35 16.29 0.24
N GLY A 485 -20.73 16.00 -0.92
CA GLY A 485 -19.80 16.91 -1.61
C GLY A 485 -18.32 16.52 -1.47
N THR A 486 -18.00 15.49 -0.69
CA THR A 486 -16.64 14.95 -0.57
C THR A 486 -16.30 13.92 -1.68
N GLY A 487 -17.30 13.44 -2.44
CA GLY A 487 -17.17 12.41 -3.48
C GLY A 487 -17.70 12.78 -4.89
N TYR A 488 -17.87 11.76 -5.76
CA TYR A 488 -18.36 11.88 -7.13
C TYR A 488 -19.90 11.78 -7.20
N SER A 489 -20.60 12.84 -6.82
CA SER A 489 -22.06 12.82 -6.85
C SER A 489 -22.58 12.98 -8.27
N SER A 490 -23.13 11.91 -8.84
CA SER A 490 -23.99 12.02 -10.02
C SER A 490 -25.41 12.35 -9.55
N PHE A 491 -25.89 13.55 -9.88
CA PHE A 491 -27.22 14.07 -9.54
C PHE A 491 -28.38 13.11 -9.88
N GLY A 492 -28.18 12.16 -10.80
CA GLY A 492 -29.17 11.14 -11.12
C GLY A 492 -29.52 10.25 -9.93
N TYR A 493 -28.54 9.88 -9.09
CA TYR A 493 -28.76 8.95 -7.98
C TYR A 493 -29.61 9.57 -6.86
N LEU A 494 -29.46 10.86 -6.58
CA LEU A 494 -30.27 11.56 -5.57
C LEU A 494 -31.77 11.41 -5.82
N ARG A 495 -32.18 11.48 -7.09
CA ARG A 495 -33.57 11.30 -7.50
C ARG A 495 -34.00 9.84 -7.43
N ASP A 496 -33.16 8.93 -7.93
CA ASP A 496 -33.53 7.52 -8.05
C ASP A 496 -33.65 6.83 -6.68
N PHE A 497 -32.86 7.27 -5.69
CA PHE A 497 -32.95 6.84 -4.29
C PHE A 497 -33.91 7.69 -3.44
N GLN A 498 -34.51 8.72 -4.04
CA GLN A 498 -35.50 9.60 -3.42
C GLN A 498 -35.04 10.22 -2.09
N ILE A 499 -33.78 10.64 -1.99
CA ILE A 499 -33.20 11.19 -0.75
C ILE A 499 -34.06 12.35 -0.21
N ASP A 500 -34.30 12.38 1.10
CA ASP A 500 -35.17 13.39 1.72
C ASP A 500 -34.38 14.57 2.29
N THR A 501 -33.14 14.31 2.73
CA THR A 501 -32.28 15.30 3.38
C THR A 501 -30.82 15.12 2.95
N ILE A 502 -30.10 16.22 2.77
CA ILE A 502 -28.66 16.25 2.53
C ILE A 502 -27.96 16.83 3.76
N LYS A 503 -26.93 16.16 4.27
CA LYS A 503 -26.02 16.70 5.28
C LYS A 503 -24.77 17.26 4.59
N ILE A 504 -24.49 18.55 4.80
CA ILE A 504 -23.28 19.20 4.27
C ILE A 504 -22.14 18.88 5.22
N ASP A 505 -21.10 18.24 4.67
CA ASP A 505 -19.90 17.86 5.41
C ASP A 505 -19.25 19.07 6.11
N ARG A 506 -18.73 18.79 7.30
CA ARG A 506 -18.03 19.74 8.16
C ARG A 506 -16.88 20.44 7.45
N SER A 507 -16.14 19.79 6.56
CA SER A 507 -14.95 20.38 5.92
C SER A 507 -15.26 21.61 5.06
N PHE A 508 -16.51 21.75 4.60
CA PHE A 508 -17.00 22.95 3.92
C PHE A 508 -17.39 24.04 4.92
N VAL A 509 -18.08 23.68 6.00
CA VAL A 509 -18.54 24.61 7.04
C VAL A 509 -17.37 25.22 7.83
N ASP A 510 -16.31 24.45 8.06
CA ASP A 510 -15.10 24.91 8.74
C ASP A 510 -14.40 26.06 7.99
N ARG A 511 -14.49 26.09 6.65
CA ARG A 511 -13.75 27.05 5.81
C ARG A 511 -14.61 28.16 5.20
N MET A 512 -15.94 28.09 5.31
CA MET A 512 -16.84 28.97 4.54
C MET A 512 -16.75 30.48 4.87
N LEU A 513 -16.17 30.86 6.01
CA LEU A 513 -15.99 32.28 6.37
C LEU A 513 -14.82 32.93 5.62
N ASP A 514 -13.75 32.18 5.38
CA ASP A 514 -12.49 32.69 4.81
C ASP A 514 -12.25 32.19 3.37
N ASP A 515 -12.92 31.12 2.96
CA ASP A 515 -12.82 30.54 1.62
C ASP A 515 -14.10 30.75 0.79
N ARG A 516 -13.97 31.59 -0.24
CA ARG A 516 -15.05 31.85 -1.21
C ARG A 516 -15.47 30.59 -1.98
N HIS A 517 -14.59 29.61 -2.15
CA HIS A 517 -14.93 28.38 -2.87
C HIS A 517 -15.87 27.51 -2.03
N SER A 518 -15.52 27.26 -0.76
CA SER A 518 -16.37 26.56 0.21
C SER A 518 -17.75 27.22 0.36
N ALA A 519 -17.81 28.55 0.46
CA ALA A 519 -19.06 29.28 0.51
C ALA A 519 -19.91 29.12 -0.78
N ALA A 520 -19.27 29.12 -1.96
CA ALA A 520 -19.95 28.92 -3.23
C ALA A 520 -20.49 27.48 -3.39
N LEU A 521 -19.76 26.48 -2.90
CA LEU A 521 -20.20 25.09 -2.90
C LEU A 521 -21.44 24.90 -2.01
N ILE A 522 -21.42 25.43 -0.79
CA ILE A 522 -22.59 25.42 0.11
C ILE A 522 -23.80 26.06 -0.57
N GLN A 523 -23.63 27.21 -1.24
CA GLN A 523 -24.71 27.86 -1.98
C GLN A 523 -25.25 26.98 -3.13
N ALA A 524 -24.38 26.30 -3.85
CA ALA A 524 -24.77 25.39 -4.93
C ALA A 524 -25.55 24.19 -4.38
N ILE A 525 -25.10 23.60 -3.27
CA ILE A 525 -25.80 22.49 -2.59
C ILE A 525 -27.19 22.94 -2.12
N LEU A 526 -27.29 24.10 -1.47
CA LEU A 526 -28.58 24.65 -1.02
C LEU A 526 -29.53 24.95 -2.19
N ALA A 527 -29.01 25.48 -3.30
CA ALA A 527 -29.82 25.73 -4.49
C ALA A 527 -30.35 24.44 -5.13
N MET A 528 -29.50 23.41 -5.19
CA MET A 528 -29.87 22.08 -5.70
C MET A 528 -30.94 21.42 -4.83
N ALA A 529 -30.71 21.37 -3.51
CA ALA A 529 -31.66 20.78 -2.56
C ALA A 529 -33.04 21.43 -2.66
N ARG A 530 -33.10 22.77 -2.77
CA ARG A 530 -34.36 23.49 -3.03
C ARG A 530 -35.02 23.08 -4.34
N GLY A 531 -34.25 22.85 -5.40
CA GLY A 531 -34.77 22.40 -6.70
C GLY A 531 -35.30 20.96 -6.68
N MET A 532 -34.86 20.14 -5.71
CA MET A 532 -35.23 18.74 -5.56
C MET A 532 -36.18 18.47 -4.39
N ASP A 533 -36.67 19.53 -3.72
CA ASP A 533 -37.52 19.45 -2.51
C ASP A 533 -36.88 18.67 -1.34
N MET A 534 -35.57 18.80 -1.18
CA MET A 534 -34.80 18.16 -0.12
C MET A 534 -34.51 19.14 1.03
N GLU A 535 -34.49 18.62 2.26
CA GLU A 535 -34.01 19.37 3.42
C GLU A 535 -32.47 19.38 3.46
N VAL A 536 -31.89 20.39 4.12
CA VAL A 536 -30.43 20.47 4.29
C VAL A 536 -30.08 20.68 5.76
N VAL A 537 -29.13 19.88 6.25
CA VAL A 537 -28.50 20.01 7.55
C VAL A 537 -27.04 20.37 7.32
N ALA A 538 -26.53 21.42 7.97
CA ALA A 538 -25.11 21.74 7.92
C ALA A 538 -24.38 21.23 9.17
N GLU A 539 -23.29 20.49 8.97
CA GLU A 539 -22.53 19.89 10.07
C GLU A 539 -21.32 20.71 10.51
N GLY A 540 -20.81 20.41 11.70
CA GLY A 540 -19.59 21.04 12.20
C GLY A 540 -19.72 22.52 12.55
N ILE A 541 -20.92 23.01 12.86
CA ILE A 541 -21.11 24.40 13.29
C ILE A 541 -20.49 24.60 14.68
N GLU A 542 -19.40 25.36 14.77
CA GLU A 542 -18.68 25.65 16.01
C GLU A 542 -18.93 27.07 16.53
N THR A 543 -19.26 28.02 15.64
CA THR A 543 -19.36 29.45 15.96
C THR A 543 -20.72 30.05 15.59
N GLU A 544 -21.09 31.15 16.25
CA GLU A 544 -22.33 31.87 15.96
C GLU A 544 -22.28 32.52 14.57
N GLU A 545 -21.10 32.95 14.13
CA GLU A 545 -20.83 33.50 12.80
C GLU A 545 -21.13 32.47 11.71
N GLN A 546 -20.70 31.21 11.90
CA GLN A 546 -21.02 30.12 10.97
C GLN A 546 -22.54 29.90 10.89
N ALA A 547 -23.21 29.79 12.04
CA ALA A 547 -24.67 29.62 12.09
C ALA A 547 -25.41 30.78 11.40
N LYS A 548 -24.98 32.02 11.63
CA LYS A 548 -25.55 33.23 11.00
C LYS A 548 -25.41 33.20 9.48
N LEU A 549 -24.23 32.84 8.97
CA LEU A 549 -24.00 32.75 7.53
C LEU A 549 -24.88 31.66 6.90
N LEU A 550 -24.87 30.45 7.46
CA LEU A 550 -25.70 29.33 6.96
C LEU A 550 -27.18 29.68 6.93
N ARG A 551 -27.69 30.34 7.98
CA ARG A 551 -29.06 30.86 8.01
C ARG A 551 -29.32 31.87 6.90
N LEU A 552 -28.41 32.83 6.67
CA LEU A 552 -28.53 33.82 5.60
C LEU A 552 -28.52 33.19 4.20
N LEU A 553 -27.80 32.08 4.01
CA LEU A 553 -27.79 31.32 2.76
C LEU A 553 -29.06 30.45 2.56
N GLY A 554 -29.91 30.36 3.59
CA GLY A 554 -31.15 29.61 3.60
C GLY A 554 -31.00 28.15 4.02
N CYS A 555 -29.95 27.79 4.76
CA CYS A 555 -29.85 26.50 5.42
C CYS A 555 -30.84 26.42 6.58
N ARG A 556 -31.69 25.39 6.61
CA ARG A 556 -32.78 25.27 7.57
C ARG A 556 -32.32 24.70 8.91
N TYR A 557 -31.48 23.66 8.85
CA TYR A 557 -31.03 22.92 10.02
C TYR A 557 -29.50 22.96 10.13
N GLY A 558 -29.02 22.79 11.34
CA GLY A 558 -27.59 22.71 11.62
C GLY A 558 -27.28 21.84 12.82
N GLN A 559 -26.07 21.32 12.84
CA GLN A 559 -25.53 20.46 13.88
C GLN A 559 -24.06 20.81 14.09
N GLY A 560 -23.61 20.74 15.34
CA GLY A 560 -22.22 21.03 15.71
C GLY A 560 -22.09 21.47 17.16
N PHE A 561 -20.85 21.55 17.66
CA PHE A 561 -20.59 21.85 19.06
C PHE A 561 -21.01 23.26 19.50
N GLY A 562 -21.11 24.20 18.56
CA GLY A 562 -21.67 25.53 18.82
C GLY A 562 -23.18 25.53 19.04
N LEU A 563 -23.88 24.46 18.64
CA LEU A 563 -25.33 24.29 18.78
C LEU A 563 -25.70 23.29 19.89
N GLY A 564 -24.84 22.28 20.11
CA GLY A 564 -24.97 21.33 21.19
C GLY A 564 -24.01 20.16 21.03
N ARG A 565 -23.44 19.70 22.14
CA ARG A 565 -22.55 18.53 22.16
C ARG A 565 -23.37 17.24 22.22
N PRO A 566 -22.81 16.10 21.77
CA PRO A 566 -23.43 14.80 22.02
C PRO A 566 -23.58 14.54 23.53
N VAL A 567 -24.76 14.10 23.95
CA VAL A 567 -25.11 13.85 25.35
C VAL A 567 -25.76 12.47 25.54
N ASP A 568 -25.87 11.98 26.76
CA ASP A 568 -26.61 10.73 27.03
C ASP A 568 -28.14 10.91 26.88
N ALA A 569 -28.88 9.80 26.85
CA ALA A 569 -30.33 9.80 26.67
C ALA A 569 -31.08 10.63 27.73
N ARG A 570 -30.61 10.63 28.99
CA ARG A 570 -31.28 11.37 30.07
C ARG A 570 -31.14 12.87 29.85
N GLN A 571 -29.94 13.31 29.49
CA GLN A 571 -29.70 14.72 29.18
C GLN A 571 -30.41 15.13 27.89
N ALA A 572 -30.41 14.29 26.85
CA ALA A 572 -31.15 14.55 25.61
C ALA A 572 -32.66 14.73 25.85
N LEU A 573 -33.26 13.91 26.72
CA LEU A 573 -34.66 14.08 27.12
C LEU A 573 -34.87 15.41 27.86
N ALA A 574 -33.99 15.76 28.80
CA ALA A 574 -34.06 17.02 29.54
C ALA A 574 -33.95 18.25 28.62
N ASP A 575 -33.01 18.22 27.67
CA ASP A 575 -32.79 19.29 26.69
C ASP A 575 -33.96 19.43 25.72
N GLY A 576 -34.57 18.29 25.33
CA GLY A 576 -35.76 18.25 24.50
C GLY A 576 -36.98 18.90 25.17
N MET A 577 -37.17 18.64 26.46
CA MET A 577 -38.23 19.27 27.25
C MET A 577 -38.01 20.78 27.45
N ALA A 578 -36.76 21.23 27.56
CA ALA A 578 -36.44 22.64 27.80
C ALA A 578 -36.50 23.52 26.55
N SER A 579 -36.04 23.00 25.40
CA SER A 579 -35.85 23.78 24.16
C SER A 579 -37.12 23.82 23.29
N GLY A 580 -37.94 22.76 23.38
CA GLY A 580 -39.12 22.51 22.55
C GLY A 580 -38.83 22.40 21.05
N PHE A 581 -39.72 21.73 20.32
CA PHE A 581 -39.49 21.36 18.92
C PHE A 581 -40.09 22.34 17.90
N THR A 582 -39.57 22.32 16.66
CA THR A 582 -40.19 23.00 15.52
C THR A 582 -41.23 22.09 14.85
N SER A 583 -42.49 22.55 14.79
CA SER A 583 -43.62 21.88 14.14
C SER A 583 -43.52 21.83 12.62
#